data_AF-A0A4Q6CD81-F1
#
_entry.id   AF-A0A4Q6CD81-F1
#
_cell.length_a   1.000
_cell.length_b   1.000
_cell.length_c   1.000
_cell.angle_alpha   90.00
_cell.angle_beta   90.00
_cell.angle_gamma   90.00
#
_symmetry.space_group_name_H-M   'P 1'
#
loop_
_entity.id
_entity.type
_entity.pdbx_description
1 polymer ?
#
loop_
_entity_poly.entity_id
_entity_poly.type
_entity_poly.pdbx_seq_one_letter_code
_entity_poly.pdbx_strand_id
1 'polypeptide(L)'
;MKKLIVGIILMLTANAVCRAQVIDHFAGGTKPGEAWYYRIQGPTFLMESANVQNNANHVHESWRSFEGDFGRDILSEHYHDHEKDGGAH
;
A
#
# COMPACT_ATOMS: atom_id res chain seq x y z
N MET A 1 -14.39 -5.93 37.72
CA MET A 1 -14.32 -7.01 36.70
C MET A 1 -15.01 -6.67 35.37
N LYS A 2 -16.15 -5.97 35.33
CA LYS A 2 -16.84 -5.61 34.06
C LYS A 2 -16.08 -4.63 33.14
N LYS A 3 -15.19 -3.78 33.69
CA LYS A 3 -14.39 -2.82 32.91
C LYS A 3 -13.22 -3.43 32.13
N LEU A 4 -12.74 -4.62 32.52
CA LEU A 4 -11.61 -5.29 31.85
C LEU A 4 -12.06 -6.03 30.56
N ILE A 5 -13.28 -6.57 30.57
CA ILE A 5 -13.82 -7.37 29.44
C ILE A 5 -14.19 -6.48 28.25
N VAL A 6 -14.68 -5.25 28.50
CA VAL A 6 -15.01 -4.29 27.43
C VAL A 6 -13.74 -3.77 26.73
N GLY A 7 -12.63 -3.61 27.47
CA GLY A 7 -11.36 -3.15 26.90
C GLY A 7 -10.69 -4.17 25.97
N ILE A 8 -10.78 -5.46 26.29
CA ILE A 8 -10.21 -6.53 25.46
C ILE A 8 -11.02 -6.72 24.17
N ILE A 9 -12.35 -6.59 24.21
CA ILE A 9 -13.20 -6.70 23.02
C ILE A 9 -12.97 -5.53 22.04
N LEU A 10 -12.74 -4.31 22.54
CA LEU A 10 -12.48 -3.13 21.67
C LEU A 10 -11.10 -3.16 21.00
N MET A 11 -10.07 -3.75 21.64
CA MET A 11 -8.75 -3.91 21.03
C MET A 11 -8.70 -5.04 19.99
N LEU A 12 -9.48 -6.12 20.16
CA LEU A 12 -9.54 -7.19 19.16
C LEU A 12 -10.30 -6.78 17.89
N THR A 13 -11.30 -5.91 17.96
CA THR A 13 -12.03 -5.44 16.77
C THR A 13 -11.23 -4.44 15.94
N ALA A 14 -10.41 -3.58 16.56
CA ALA A 14 -9.57 -2.62 15.83
C ALA A 14 -8.52 -3.28 14.93
N ASN A 15 -7.92 -4.40 15.37
CA ASN A 15 -6.93 -5.13 14.57
C ASN A 15 -7.54 -5.95 13.42
N ALA A 16 -8.80 -6.38 13.53
CA ALA A 16 -9.48 -7.12 12.48
C ALA A 16 -10.00 -6.22 11.35
N VAL A 17 -10.37 -4.96 11.66
CA VAL A 17 -10.88 -4.00 10.67
C VAL A 17 -9.77 -3.49 9.73
N CYS A 18 -8.53 -3.38 10.22
CA CYS A 18 -7.43 -2.78 9.43
C CYS A 18 -6.94 -3.64 8.25
N ARG A 19 -7.31 -4.94 8.17
CA ARG A 19 -6.83 -5.85 7.11
C ARG A 19 -7.74 -5.97 5.88
N ALA A 20 -8.92 -5.36 5.86
CA ALA A 20 -9.93 -5.59 4.82
C ALA A 20 -10.50 -4.31 4.17
N GLN A 21 -9.94 -3.13 4.46
CA GLN A 21 -10.51 -1.87 3.97
C GLN A 21 -9.91 -1.46 2.63
N VAL A 22 -10.79 -0.98 1.74
CA VAL A 22 -10.42 -0.17 0.58
C VAL A 22 -10.50 1.30 0.99
N ILE A 23 -9.43 2.04 0.78
CA ILE A 23 -9.32 3.47 1.06
C ILE A 23 -9.26 4.20 -0.26
N ASP A 24 -10.18 5.13 -0.49
CA ASP A 24 -10.16 6.05 -1.62
C ASP A 24 -9.68 7.45 -1.19
N HIS A 25 -9.02 8.14 -2.10
CA HIS A 25 -8.63 9.53 -1.92
C HIS A 25 -8.71 10.28 -3.24
N PHE A 26 -9.27 11.49 -3.20
CA PHE A 26 -9.32 12.40 -4.33
C PHE A 26 -8.81 13.77 -3.91
N ALA A 27 -8.05 14.41 -4.78
CA ALA A 27 -7.65 15.80 -4.63
C ALA A 27 -7.62 16.47 -6.01
N GLY A 28 -8.07 17.73 -6.06
CA GLY A 28 -8.00 18.55 -7.27
C GLY A 28 -9.36 18.95 -7.81
N GLY A 29 -9.38 19.30 -9.10
CA GLY A 29 -10.54 19.86 -9.78
C GLY A 29 -11.48 18.82 -10.36
N THR A 30 -12.75 19.20 -10.51
CA THR A 30 -13.82 18.34 -11.05
C THR A 30 -14.26 18.78 -12.45
N LYS A 31 -13.66 19.83 -13.00
CA LYS A 31 -13.94 20.33 -14.35
C LYS A 31 -12.89 19.86 -15.36
N PRO A 32 -13.25 19.79 -16.66
CA PRO A 32 -12.28 19.50 -17.71
C PRO A 32 -11.11 20.49 -17.72
N GLY A 33 -9.89 19.95 -17.81
CA GLY A 33 -8.65 20.74 -17.85
C GLY A 33 -8.10 21.16 -16.48
N GLU A 34 -8.79 20.85 -15.37
CA GLU A 34 -8.25 21.06 -14.04
C GLU A 34 -7.34 19.89 -13.63
N ALA A 35 -6.33 20.18 -12.82
CA ALA A 35 -5.43 19.17 -12.29
C ALA A 35 -6.14 18.29 -11.26
N TRP A 36 -5.88 16.99 -11.28
CA TRP A 36 -6.50 16.03 -10.37
C TRP A 36 -5.54 14.89 -10.00
N TYR A 37 -5.83 14.28 -8.85
CA TYR A 37 -5.16 13.12 -8.31
C TYR A 37 -6.20 12.20 -7.67
N TYR A 38 -6.10 10.91 -7.96
CA TYR A 38 -6.97 9.90 -7.40
C TYR A 38 -6.16 8.66 -6.98
N ARG A 39 -6.54 8.10 -5.84
CA ARG A 39 -5.90 6.93 -5.25
C ARG A 39 -6.95 5.96 -4.74
N ILE A 40 -6.71 4.67 -5.00
CA ILE A 40 -7.43 3.57 -4.37
C ILE A 40 -6.39 2.63 -3.76
N GLN A 41 -6.52 2.35 -2.47
CA GLN A 41 -5.67 1.39 -1.78
C GLN A 41 -6.52 0.28 -1.18
N GLY A 42 -6.30 -0.94 -1.64
CA GLY A 42 -6.81 -2.14 -0.99
C GLY A 42 -5.77 -2.77 -0.06
N PRO A 43 -6.11 -3.90 0.58
CA PRO A 43 -5.18 -4.61 1.47
C PRO A 43 -4.00 -5.26 0.73
N THR A 44 -4.12 -5.50 -0.58
CA THR A 44 -3.10 -6.19 -1.40
C THR A 44 -2.59 -5.35 -2.56
N PHE A 45 -3.13 -4.15 -2.76
CA PHE A 45 -2.79 -3.34 -3.93
C PHE A 45 -2.94 -1.84 -3.67
N LEU A 46 -2.31 -1.06 -4.55
CA LEU A 46 -2.43 0.38 -4.65
C LEU A 46 -2.58 0.77 -6.13
N MET A 47 -3.56 1.61 -6.44
CA MET A 47 -3.70 2.28 -7.73
C MET A 47 -3.61 3.78 -7.51
N GLU A 48 -2.79 4.46 -8.31
CA GLU A 48 -2.69 5.92 -8.32
C GLU A 48 -2.81 6.42 -9.76
N SER A 49 -3.62 7.46 -9.94
CA SER A 49 -3.76 8.16 -11.21
C SER A 49 -3.66 9.67 -10.95
N ALA A 50 -2.81 10.34 -11.72
CA ALA A 50 -2.49 11.75 -11.51
C ALA A 50 -2.42 12.49 -12.83
N ASN A 51 -3.14 13.60 -12.94
CA ASN A 51 -3.07 14.52 -14.05
C ASN A 51 -2.74 15.92 -13.54
N VAL A 52 -1.49 16.10 -13.12
CA VAL A 52 -1.00 17.35 -12.52
C VAL A 52 0.11 18.00 -13.35
N GLN A 53 0.73 17.25 -14.26
CA GLN A 53 1.84 17.71 -15.10
C GLN A 53 1.34 18.40 -16.37
N ASN A 54 2.21 19.20 -16.99
CA ASN A 54 1.95 19.86 -18.27
C ASN A 54 0.59 20.56 -18.34
N ASN A 55 0.24 21.28 -17.27
CA ASN A 55 -1.03 22.00 -17.17
C ASN A 55 -2.26 21.08 -17.23
N ALA A 56 -2.19 19.95 -16.51
CA ALA A 56 -3.22 18.90 -16.46
C ALA A 56 -3.55 18.29 -17.83
N ASN A 57 -2.51 18.08 -18.64
CA ASN A 57 -2.63 17.51 -19.99
C ASN A 57 -1.69 16.31 -20.20
N HIS A 58 -1.27 15.68 -19.11
CA HIS A 58 -0.44 14.47 -19.17
C HIS A 58 -0.74 13.60 -17.95
N VAL A 59 -1.53 12.55 -18.17
CA VAL A 59 -1.94 11.62 -17.13
C VAL A 59 -0.84 10.59 -16.89
N HIS A 60 -0.51 10.36 -15.62
CA HIS A 60 0.33 9.27 -15.15
C HIS A 60 -0.52 8.28 -14.36
N GLU A 61 -0.31 6.99 -14.60
CA GLU A 61 -1.01 5.92 -13.87
C GLU A 61 -0.01 4.89 -13.37
N SER A 62 -0.22 4.43 -12.15
CA SER A 62 0.54 3.32 -11.58
C SER A 62 -0.38 2.33 -10.89
N TRP A 63 0.01 1.06 -10.99
CA TRP A 63 -0.62 -0.05 -10.30
C TRP A 63 0.47 -0.84 -9.59
N ARG A 64 0.31 -1.05 -8.27
CA ARG A 64 1.24 -1.79 -7.43
C ARG A 64 0.52 -2.94 -6.74
N SER A 65 1.05 -4.14 -6.89
CA SER A 65 0.68 -5.31 -6.07
C SER A 65 1.63 -5.39 -4.88
N PHE A 66 1.12 -5.55 -3.66
CA PHE A 66 1.97 -5.70 -2.48
C PHE A 66 2.57 -7.10 -2.36
N GLU A 67 1.92 -8.13 -2.93
CA GLU A 67 2.40 -9.52 -2.91
C GLU A 67 3.40 -9.83 -4.02
N GLY A 68 3.59 -8.91 -4.97
CA GLY A 68 4.44 -9.09 -6.14
C GLY A 68 5.18 -7.81 -6.53
N ASP A 69 5.49 -6.97 -5.56
CA ASP A 69 6.20 -5.72 -5.80
C ASP A 69 7.54 -6.03 -6.48
N PHE A 70 7.84 -5.31 -7.56
CA PHE A 70 9.11 -5.45 -8.27
C PHE A 70 10.22 -4.92 -7.36
N GLY A 71 10.73 -5.80 -6.51
CA GLY A 71 11.57 -5.42 -5.37
C GLY A 71 11.48 -6.40 -4.21
N ARG A 72 11.24 -7.70 -4.47
CA ARG A 72 11.72 -8.73 -3.54
C ARG A 72 13.14 -8.32 -3.11
N ASP A 73 13.45 -8.47 -1.84
CA ASP A 73 14.80 -8.17 -1.37
C ASP A 73 15.71 -9.31 -1.86
N ILE A 74 16.00 -9.30 -3.16
CA ILE A 74 16.84 -10.28 -3.87
C ILE A 74 18.22 -10.33 -3.20
N LEU A 75 18.66 -9.23 -2.60
CA LEU A 75 19.89 -9.16 -1.84
C LEU A 75 19.77 -9.94 -0.52
N SER A 76 18.69 -9.77 0.23
CA SER A 76 18.39 -10.57 1.44
C SER A 76 18.19 -12.06 1.13
N GLU A 77 17.53 -12.39 0.00
CA GLU A 77 17.40 -13.77 -0.48
C GLU A 77 18.78 -14.37 -0.83
N HIS A 78 19.63 -13.61 -1.52
CA HIS A 78 21.01 -13.99 -1.83
C HIS A 78 21.87 -14.22 -0.57
N TYR A 79 21.76 -13.35 0.44
CA TYR A 79 22.47 -13.55 1.72
C TYR A 79 21.98 -14.80 2.45
N HIS A 80 20.67 -15.06 2.48
CA HIS A 80 20.11 -16.27 3.10
C HIS A 80 20.57 -17.56 2.42
N ASP A 81 20.71 -17.55 1.10
CA ASP A 81 21.19 -18.71 0.35
C ASP A 81 22.69 -18.94 0.60
N HIS A 82 23.51 -17.89 0.70
CA HIS A 82 24.94 -18.02 0.98
C HIS A 82 25.30 -18.22 2.47
N GLU A 83 24.43 -17.86 3.42
CA GLU A 83 24.62 -18.26 4.82
C GLU A 83 24.49 -19.78 5.02
N LYS A 84 23.69 -20.46 4.18
CA LYS A 84 23.55 -21.92 4.21
C LYS A 84 24.78 -22.65 3.67
N ASP A 85 25.61 -21.98 2.88
CA ASP A 85 26.84 -22.53 2.31
C ASP A 85 28.04 -22.40 3.25
N GLY A 86 27.85 -21.86 4.47
CA GLY A 86 28.73 -22.04 5.61
C GLY A 86 30.22 -21.89 5.29
N GLY A 87 30.68 -20.67 5.01
CA GLY A 87 32.08 -20.29 5.22
C GLY A 87 33.14 -21.26 4.69
N ALA A 88 32.93 -21.84 3.51
CA ALA A 88 33.95 -22.58 2.77
C ALA A 88 34.55 -21.71 1.66
N HIS A 89 35.20 -20.62 2.07
CA HIS A 89 36.25 -19.95 1.28
C HIS A 89 37.52 -19.89 2.11
#